data_AF-A0A951C2I1-F1
#
_entry.id   AF-A0A951C2I1-F1
#
_cell.length_a   1.000
_cell.length_b   1.000
_cell.length_c   1.000
_cell.angle_alpha   90.00
_cell.angle_beta   90.00
_cell.angle_gamma   90.00
#
_symmetry.space_group_name_H-M   'P 1'
#
loop_
_entity.id
_entity.type
_entity.pdbx_description
1 polymer ?
#
loop_
_entity_poly.entity_id
_entity_poly.type
_entity_poly.pdbx_seq_one_letter_code
_entity_poly.pdbx_strand_id
1 'polypeptide(L)' 'MFLLIAFHVLLIGLGFVVAKGLIPLKLVSGLVEGFHATIGISPPTEKQLRWVIVTWIASLLIIVDLMLFLFVYVF' A
#
# COMPACT_ATOMS: atom_id res chain seq x y z
N MET A 1 -8.40 -2.57 19.00
CA MET A 1 -9.60 -2.60 18.12
C MET A 1 -9.90 -1.25 17.48
N PHE A 2 -10.14 -0.16 18.22
CA PHE A 2 -10.37 1.15 17.59
C PHE A 2 -9.24 1.59 16.64
N LEU A 3 -7.98 1.48 17.07
CA LEU A 3 -6.82 1.80 16.22
C LEU A 3 -6.73 0.94 14.97
N LEU A 4 -7.16 -0.33 15.05
CA LEU A 4 -7.15 -1.25 13.92
C LEU A 4 -8.20 -0.85 12.88
N ILE A 5 -9.41 -0.50 13.35
CA ILE A 5 -10.49 -0.04 12.48
C ILE A 5 -10.07 1.28 11.81
N ALA A 6 -9.51 2.22 12.58
CA ALA A 6 -9.00 3.47 12.03
C ALA A 6 -7.92 3.23 10.97
N PHE A 7 -6.97 2.33 11.24
CA PHE A 7 -5.94 1.92 10.27
C PHE A 7 -6.56 1.38 8.97
N HIS A 8 -7.53 0.47 9.06
CA HIS A 8 -8.22 -0.09 7.89
C HIS A 8 -8.96 0.98 7.08
N VAL A 9 -9.76 1.81 7.75
CA VAL A 9 -10.52 2.87 7.10
C VAL A 9 -9.59 3.85 6.39
N LEU A 10 -8.49 4.24 7.03
CA LEU A 10 -7.50 5.14 6.43
C LEU A 10 -6.80 4.52 5.22
N LEU A 11 -6.38 3.26 5.31
CA LEU A 11 -5.68 2.55 4.23
C LEU A 11 -6.60 2.27 3.03
N ILE A 12 -7.83 1.85 3.28
CA ILE A 12 -8.84 1.67 2.23
C ILE A 12 -9.16 3.00 1.56
N GLY A 13 -9.37 4.06 2.37
CA GLY A 13 -9.58 5.42 1.86
C GLY A 13 -8.42 5.89 1.01
N LEU A 14 -7.18 5.73 1.47
CA LEU A 14 -5.97 6.04 0.72
C LEU A 14 -5.90 5.27 -0.60
N GLY A 15 -6.15 3.96 -0.56
CA GLY A 15 -6.17 3.10 -1.75
C GLY A 15 -7.19 3.57 -2.78
N PHE A 16 -8.40 3.95 -2.34
CA PHE A 16 -9.44 4.49 -3.21
C PHE A 16 -9.03 5.83 -3.84
N VAL A 17 -8.49 6.76 -3.04
CA VAL A 17 -8.04 8.08 -3.50
C VAL A 17 -6.90 7.94 -4.53
N VAL A 18 -5.94 7.04 -4.28
CA VAL A 18 -4.85 6.73 -5.23
C VAL A 18 -5.41 6.10 -6.51
N ALA A 19 -6.31 5.12 -6.40
CA ALA A 19 -6.92 4.47 -7.56
C ALA A 19 -7.69 5.45 -8.46
N LYS A 20 -8.39 6.42 -7.84
CA LYS A 20 -9.09 7.51 -8.54
C LYS A 20 -8.15 8.59 -9.10
N GLY A 21 -6.87 8.56 -8.75
CA GLY A 21 -5.90 9.55 -9.22
C GLY A 21 -6.04 10.92 -8.59
N LEU A 22 -6.61 10.98 -7.38
CA LEU A 22 -6.82 12.22 -6.65
C LEU A 22 -5.56 12.71 -5.91
N ILE A 23 -4.51 11.89 -5.85
CA ILE A 23 -3.21 12.23 -5.25
C ILE A 23 -2.15 12.43 -6.35
N PRO A 24 -1.32 13.50 -6.28
CA PRO A 24 -0.18 13.67 -7.15
C PRO A 24 0.84 12.54 -6.97
N LEU A 25 1.10 11.78 -8.03
CA LEU A 25 2.02 10.63 -7.97
C LEU A 25 3.45 11.02 -7.62
N LYS A 26 3.86 12.28 -7.86
CA LYS A 26 5.17 12.84 -7.45
C LYS A 26 5.46 12.72 -5.95
N LEU A 27 4.43 12.66 -5.10
CA LEU A 27 4.62 12.51 -3.65
C LEU A 27 5.11 11.11 -3.26
N VAL A 28 4.89 10.12 -4.13
CA VAL A 28 5.14 8.70 -3.85
C VAL A 28 6.15 8.09 -4.82
N SER A 29 6.43 8.77 -5.94
CA SER A 29 7.33 8.28 -6.98
C SER A 29 8.77 8.09 -6.48
N GLY A 30 9.30 9.04 -5.71
CA GLY A 30 10.67 8.95 -5.19
C GLY A 30 10.93 7.72 -4.32
N LEU A 31 9.93 7.30 -3.52
CA LEU A 31 10.02 6.09 -2.71
C LEU A 31 10.03 4.84 -3.58
N VAL A 32 9.11 4.75 -4.55
CA VAL A 32 8.99 3.59 -5.43
C VAL A 32 10.19 3.47 -6.36
N GLU A 33 10.68 4.58 -6.90
CA GLU A 33 11.91 4.67 -7.68
C GLU A 33 13.12 4.20 -6.87
N GLY A 34 13.24 4.66 -5.61
CA GLY A 34 14.29 4.20 -4.70
C GLY A 34 14.28 2.69 -4.51
N PHE A 35 13.11 2.08 -4.28
CA PHE A 35 13.01 0.63 -4.17
C PHE A 35 13.36 -0.11 -5.46
N HIS A 36 12.93 0.39 -6.61
CA HIS A 36 13.27 -0.24 -7.90
C HIS A 36 14.78 -0.15 -8.17
N ALA A 37 15.41 0.96 -7.80
CA ALA A 37 16.86 1.12 -7.87
C ALA A 37 17.61 0.12 -6.98
N THR A 38 17.11 -0.16 -5.76
CA THR A 38 17.75 -1.13 -4.85
C THR A 38 17.78 -2.57 -5.39
N ILE A 39 16.82 -2.93 -6.24
CA ILE A 39 16.74 -4.27 -6.85
C ILE A 39 17.15 -4.26 -8.34
N GLY A 40 17.70 -3.14 -8.83
CA GLY A 40 18.28 -3.02 -10.16
C GLY A 40 17.26 -3.06 -11.31
N ILE A 41 15.99 -2.69 -11.07
CA ILE A 41 14.96 -2.66 -12.12
C ILE A 41 14.56 -1.23 -12.50
N SER A 42 14.03 -1.09 -13.71
CA SER A 42 13.59 0.20 -14.24
C SER A 42 12.43 0.77 -13.43
N PRO A 43 12.37 2.09 -13.21
CA PRO A 43 11.24 2.71 -12.53
C PRO A 43 9.94 2.55 -13.34
N PRO A 44 8.79 2.40 -12.66
CA PRO A 44 7.52 2.18 -13.34
C PRO A 44 7.02 3.44 -14.04
N THR A 45 6.26 3.27 -15.13
CA THR A 45 5.46 4.36 -15.73
C THR A 45 4.43 4.90 -14.73
N GLU A 46 3.90 6.12 -14.91
CA GLU A 46 2.89 6.70 -14.00
C GLU A 46 1.67 5.79 -13.78
N LYS A 47 1.20 5.13 -14.84
CA LYS A 47 0.09 4.16 -14.75
C LYS A 47 0.48 2.94 -13.91
N GLN A 48 1.69 2.41 -14.09
CA GLN A 48 2.20 1.29 -13.31
C GLN A 48 2.43 1.70 -11.84
N LEU A 49 2.96 2.89 -11.60
CA LEU A 49 3.21 3.44 -10.27
C LEU A 49 1.93 3.47 -9.43
N ARG A 50 0.81 3.93 -10.02
CA ARG A 50 -0.49 3.92 -9.34
C ARG A 50 -0.92 2.51 -8.94
N TRP A 51 -0.77 1.53 -9.84
CA TRP A 51 -1.08 0.14 -9.55
C TRP A 51 -0.16 -0.46 -8.50
N VAL A 52 1.14 -0.15 -8.54
CA VAL A 52 2.10 -0.59 -7.51
C VAL A 52 1.64 -0.12 -6.13
N ILE A 53 1.25 1.15 -5.98
CA ILE A 53 0.80 1.70 -4.70
C ILE A 53 -0.50 1.03 -4.23
N VAL A 54 -1.48 0.85 -5.13
CA VAL A 54 -2.75 0.19 -4.79
C VAL A 54 -2.51 -1.26 -4.35
N THR A 55 -1.68 -2.00 -5.08
CA THR A 55 -1.30 -3.37 -4.71
C THR A 55 -0.59 -3.39 -3.37
N TRP A 56 0.29 -2.42 -3.10
CA TRP A 56 1.02 -2.37 -1.85
C TRP A 56 0.10 -2.14 -0.65
N ILE A 57 -0.88 -1.24 -0.77
CA ILE A 57 -1.93 -1.01 0.22
C ILE A 57 -2.75 -2.29 0.46
N ALA A 58 -3.17 -2.96 -0.61
CA ALA A 58 -3.93 -4.21 -0.50
C ALA A 58 -3.12 -5.31 0.20
N SER A 59 -1.85 -5.48 -0.16
CA SER A 59 -0.94 -6.43 0.49
C SER A 59 -0.76 -6.12 1.97
N LEU A 60 -0.63 -4.85 2.34
CA LEU A 60 -0.47 -4.44 3.74
C LEU A 60 -1.69 -4.83 4.58
N LEU A 61 -2.91 -4.58 4.07
CA LEU A 61 -4.15 -4.96 4.74
C LEU A 61 -4.23 -6.48 4.96
N ILE A 62 -3.97 -7.26 3.89
CA ILE A 62 -3.97 -8.72 3.97
C ILE A 62 -2.95 -9.23 4.99
N ILE A 63 -1.73 -8.70 4.98
CA ILE A 63 -0.68 -9.12 5.91
C ILE A 63 -1.11 -8.84 7.35
N VAL A 64 -1.64 -7.64 7.64
CA VAL A 64 -2.11 -7.30 8.99
C VAL A 64 -3.23 -8.22 9.44
N ASP A 65 -4.22 -8.49 8.58
CA ASP A 65 -5.33 -9.38 8.90
C ASP A 65 -4.88 -10.82 9.14
N LEU A 66 -3.96 -11.33 8.33
CA LEU A 66 -3.37 -12.65 8.52
C LEU A 66 -2.57 -12.72 9.83
N MET A 67 -1.82 -11.68 10.17
CA MET A 67 -1.09 -11.63 11.45
C MET A 67 -2.03 -11.62 12.64
N LEU A 68 -3.15 -10.88 12.58
CA LEU A 68 -4.16 -10.90 13.64
C LEU A 68 -4.85 -12.25 13.74
N PHE A 69 -5.21 -12.85 12.61
CA PHE A 69 -5.81 -14.16 12.57
C PHE A 69 -4.88 -15.21 13.21
N LEU A 70 -3.60 -15.21 12.83
CA LEU A 70 -2.60 -16.07 13.44
C LEU A 70 -2.44 -15.78 14.93
N PHE A 71 -2.41 -14.51 15.34
CA PHE A 71 -2.30 -14.15 16.75
C PHE A 71 -3.48 -14.69 17.57
N VAL A 72 -4.72 -14.57 17.09
CA VAL A 72 -5.93 -15.08 17.75
C VAL A 72 -6.02 -16.60 17.72
N TYR A 73 -5.43 -17.26 16.72
CA TYR A 73 -5.47 -18.71 16.61
C TYR A 73 -4.36 -19.40 17.41
N VAL A 74 -3.20 -18.74 17.57
CA VAL A 74 -2.05 -19.27 18.30
C VAL A 74 -2.12 -18.98 19.80
N PHE A 75 -2.76 -17.89 20.20
CA PHE A 75 -2.94 -17.47 21.59
C PHE A 75 -4.41 -17.42 21.99
#